data_AF-F0NRB0-F1
#
_entry.id   AF-F0NRB0-F1
#
_cell.length_a   1.000
_cell.length_b   1.000
_cell.length_c   1.000
_cell.angle_alpha   90.00
_cell.angle_beta   90.00
_cell.angle_gamma   90.00
#
_symmetry.space_group_name_H-M   'P 1'
#
loop_
_entity.id
_entity.type
_entity.pdbx_description
1 polymer ?
#
loop_
_entity_poly.entity_id
_entity_poly.type
_entity_poly.pdbx_seq_one_letter_code
_entity_poly.pdbx_strand_id
1 'polypeptide(L)'
;MKKKRKSTFVNFLLNSLSFFDTTLAIYESIQKGEKPYSDIKSLEEQKIFNTARSFETLSKAFLATYGTLIIYPALLISVVKKGHVKAPRHFQKMINSLNILIRQALNREKIIEKLGHDPMGRSQIPDLLSATAKLLEQIREKHLAEIYKSLSKYLRESANQRSYDKLLELRKRIIAAVQFKDAYKQLLDIIEKCIEKRMEDEICKNLPNESELLLNFYKEKPYLIDQVITMLDLGFQELFDSLLYTAYLARAAETADYIVGREEIDEKYLEEVRDHQNEMIEFMKGMAEINKELVKADELDEFMAEVESEARKELQKETEKEKSNNS
;
A
#
# COMPACT_ATOMS: atom_id res chain seq x y z
N MET A 1 12.41 28.48 21.19
CA MET A 1 12.52 27.62 19.98
C MET A 1 11.18 27.65 19.26
N LYS A 2 11.13 28.04 17.97
CA LYS A 2 9.89 27.89 17.18
C LYS A 2 9.65 26.39 16.99
N LYS A 3 8.47 25.88 17.39
CA LYS A 3 8.06 24.50 17.06
C LYS A 3 8.15 24.33 15.53
N LYS A 4 9.06 23.48 15.05
CA LYS A 4 9.10 23.10 13.63
C LYS A 4 7.74 22.46 13.27
N ARG A 5 7.21 22.82 12.10
CA ARG A 5 5.96 22.25 11.59
C ARG A 5 6.26 20.83 11.09
N LYS A 6 5.61 19.83 11.68
CA LYS A 6 5.75 18.42 11.25
C LYS A 6 5.34 18.24 9.79
N SER A 7 5.97 17.29 9.10
CA SER A 7 5.65 16.90 7.70
C SER A 7 4.20 16.43 7.56
N THR A 8 3.68 16.42 6.32
CA THR A 8 2.32 15.91 6.05
C THR A 8 2.23 14.45 6.44
N PHE A 9 3.26 13.67 6.11
CA PHE A 9 3.43 12.28 6.48
C PHE A 9 3.28 12.06 8.00
N VAL A 10 4.12 12.68 8.82
CA VAL A 10 4.13 12.47 10.27
C VAL A 10 2.83 12.95 10.91
N ASN A 11 2.22 14.02 10.42
CA ASN A 11 0.92 14.48 10.92
C ASN A 11 -0.18 13.42 10.76
N PHE A 12 -0.28 12.78 9.59
CA PHE A 12 -1.27 11.72 9.37
C PHE A 12 -0.94 10.46 10.17
N LEU A 13 0.35 10.14 10.32
CA LEU A 13 0.80 8.99 11.11
C LEU A 13 0.44 9.15 12.59
N LEU A 14 0.66 10.32 13.17
CA LEU A 14 0.26 10.62 14.56
C LEU A 14 -1.24 10.54 14.76
N ASN A 15 -2.04 11.01 13.79
CA ASN A 15 -3.50 10.88 13.86
C ASN A 15 -3.91 9.40 13.85
N SER A 16 -3.29 8.59 13.00
CA SER A 16 -3.54 7.14 12.94
C SER A 16 -3.27 6.45 14.26
N LEU A 17 -2.12 6.75 14.87
CA LEU A 17 -1.75 6.23 16.19
C LEU A 17 -2.73 6.66 17.27
N SER A 18 -3.13 7.94 17.28
CA SER A 18 -4.11 8.46 18.23
C SER A 18 -5.47 7.75 18.15
N PHE A 19 -5.99 7.52 16.94
CA PHE A 19 -7.22 6.75 16.76
C PHE A 19 -7.04 5.29 17.16
N PHE A 20 -5.87 4.71 16.89
CA PHE A 20 -5.61 3.32 17.24
C PHE A 20 -5.46 3.09 18.75
N ASP A 21 -4.75 3.98 19.46
CA ASP A 21 -4.63 3.91 20.92
C ASP A 21 -6.03 4.00 21.59
N THR A 22 -6.94 4.81 21.02
CA THR A 22 -8.35 4.87 21.45
C THR A 22 -9.08 3.53 21.19
N THR A 23 -8.84 2.92 20.03
CA THR A 23 -9.38 1.59 19.68
C THR A 23 -8.95 0.54 20.71
N LEU A 24 -7.66 0.50 21.06
CA LEU A 24 -7.11 -0.45 22.03
C LEU A 24 -7.68 -0.23 23.43
N ALA A 25 -7.78 1.03 23.87
CA ALA A 25 -8.38 1.35 25.18
C ALA A 25 -9.84 0.86 25.29
N ILE A 26 -10.63 1.03 24.23
CA ILE A 26 -12.00 0.52 24.17
C ILE A 26 -12.01 -1.02 24.14
N TYR A 27 -11.17 -1.63 23.30
CA TYR A 27 -11.07 -3.09 23.18
C TYR A 27 -10.75 -3.75 24.53
N GLU A 28 -9.78 -3.23 25.27
CA GLU A 28 -9.41 -3.73 26.59
C GLU A 28 -10.53 -3.56 27.62
N SER A 29 -11.23 -2.42 27.61
CA SER A 29 -12.33 -2.15 28.55
C SER A 29 -13.49 -3.13 28.34
N ILE A 30 -13.81 -3.46 27.08
CA ILE A 30 -14.81 -4.47 26.73
C ILE A 30 -14.37 -5.86 27.23
N GLN A 31 -13.11 -6.24 26.99
CA GLN A 31 -12.57 -7.53 27.44
C GLN A 31 -12.57 -7.70 28.96
N LYS A 32 -12.31 -6.61 29.70
CA LYS A 32 -12.30 -6.61 31.18
C LYS A 32 -13.71 -6.59 31.79
N GLY A 33 -14.76 -6.44 30.98
CA GLY A 33 -16.15 -6.43 31.45
C GLY A 33 -16.50 -5.21 32.31
N GLU A 34 -15.82 -4.09 32.09
CA GLU A 34 -15.89 -2.90 32.96
C GLU A 34 -17.21 -2.11 32.85
N LYS A 35 -18.10 -2.45 31.89
CA LYS A 35 -19.32 -1.66 31.59
C LYS A 35 -20.60 -2.50 31.44
N PRO A 36 -21.79 -1.90 31.66
CA PRO A 36 -23.09 -2.52 31.39
C PRO A 36 -23.30 -2.91 29.92
N TYR A 37 -24.14 -3.93 29.65
CA TYR A 37 -24.41 -4.43 28.29
C TYR A 37 -24.94 -3.37 27.31
N SER A 38 -25.75 -2.42 27.77
CA SER A 38 -26.24 -1.29 26.96
C SER A 38 -25.13 -0.40 26.42
N ASP A 39 -24.02 -0.30 27.16
CA ASP A 39 -22.87 0.52 26.80
C ASP A 39 -21.92 -0.23 25.85
N ILE A 40 -22.00 -1.57 25.81
CA ILE A 40 -21.15 -2.40 24.94
C ILE A 40 -21.44 -2.13 23.47
N LYS A 41 -22.71 -2.02 23.04
CA LYS A 41 -23.04 -1.72 21.64
C LYS A 41 -22.43 -0.38 21.20
N SER A 42 -22.56 0.65 22.04
CA SER A 42 -22.00 1.98 21.77
C SER A 42 -20.46 1.95 21.72
N LEU A 43 -19.82 1.24 22.65
CA LEU A 43 -18.37 1.05 22.65
C LEU A 43 -17.89 0.28 21.42
N GLU A 44 -18.59 -0.77 21.00
CA GLU A 44 -18.28 -1.51 19.77
C GLU A 44 -18.32 -0.61 18.54
N GLU A 45 -19.34 0.25 18.42
CA GLU A 45 -19.42 1.21 17.31
C GLU A 45 -18.32 2.27 17.36
N GLN A 46 -17.99 2.80 18.55
CA GLN A 46 -16.85 3.70 18.73
C GLN A 46 -15.53 3.02 18.37
N LYS A 47 -15.36 1.74 18.72
CA LYS A 47 -14.18 0.95 18.37
C LYS A 47 -14.04 0.80 16.86
N ILE A 48 -15.13 0.49 16.16
CA ILE A 48 -15.18 0.41 14.68
C ILE A 48 -14.84 1.76 14.06
N PHE A 49 -15.45 2.84 14.54
CA PHE A 49 -15.15 4.20 14.08
C PHE A 49 -13.67 4.52 14.20
N ASN A 50 -13.09 4.34 15.39
CA ASN A 50 -11.68 4.64 15.64
C ASN A 50 -10.74 3.73 14.82
N THR A 51 -11.10 2.46 14.64
CA THR A 51 -10.35 1.54 13.76
C THR A 51 -10.35 2.05 12.32
N ALA A 52 -11.53 2.38 11.77
CA ALA A 52 -11.67 2.91 10.42
C ALA A 52 -10.88 4.21 10.22
N ARG A 53 -10.96 5.14 11.18
CA ARG A 53 -10.21 6.40 11.17
C ARG A 53 -8.70 6.18 11.24
N SER A 54 -8.25 5.17 11.98
CA SER A 54 -6.84 4.80 12.04
C SER A 54 -6.31 4.30 10.70
N PHE A 55 -7.03 3.38 10.04
CA PHE A 55 -6.70 2.93 8.67
C PHE A 55 -6.73 4.07 7.66
N GLU A 56 -7.78 4.89 7.69
CA GLU A 56 -7.92 6.04 6.78
C GLU A 56 -6.72 6.99 6.86
N THR A 57 -6.34 7.37 8.09
CA THR A 57 -5.23 8.31 8.31
C THR A 57 -3.88 7.68 8.02
N LEU A 58 -3.69 6.39 8.34
CA LEU A 58 -2.49 5.63 7.96
C LEU A 58 -2.32 5.65 6.44
N SER A 59 -3.39 5.31 5.72
CA SER A 59 -3.40 5.29 4.26
C SER A 59 -3.17 6.65 3.62
N LYS A 60 -3.59 7.73 4.28
CA LYS A 60 -3.26 9.11 3.85
C LYS A 60 -1.78 9.44 4.04
N ALA A 61 -1.14 8.93 5.10
CA ALA A 61 0.30 9.09 5.29
C ALA A 61 1.08 8.40 4.16
N PHE A 62 0.72 7.17 3.81
CA PHE A 62 1.46 6.36 2.83
C PHE A 62 0.96 6.47 1.38
N LEU A 63 0.04 7.41 1.10
CA LEU A 63 -0.69 7.46 -0.17
C LEU A 63 0.22 7.44 -1.40
N ALA A 64 1.27 8.28 -1.44
CA ALA A 64 2.20 8.31 -2.57
C ALA A 64 3.07 7.05 -2.64
N THR A 65 3.50 6.53 -1.48
CA THR A 65 4.32 5.32 -1.37
C THR A 65 3.63 4.11 -1.99
N TYR A 66 2.32 3.99 -1.78
CA TYR A 66 1.51 2.93 -2.40
C TYR A 66 1.61 2.92 -3.92
N GLY A 67 1.55 4.09 -4.57
CA GLY A 67 1.67 4.19 -6.02
C GLY A 67 3.02 3.71 -6.54
N THR A 68 4.10 4.09 -5.85
CA THR A 68 5.47 3.65 -6.20
C THR A 68 5.62 2.13 -6.06
N LEU A 69 5.13 1.56 -4.95
CA LEU A 69 5.19 0.12 -4.68
C LEU A 69 4.32 -0.69 -5.65
N ILE A 70 3.19 -0.14 -6.11
CA ILE A 70 2.34 -0.76 -7.14
C ILE A 70 3.05 -0.85 -8.49
N ILE A 71 3.78 0.19 -8.88
CA ILE A 71 4.47 0.26 -10.18
C ILE A 71 5.76 -0.56 -10.18
N TYR A 72 6.52 -0.55 -9.06
CA TYR A 72 7.87 -1.09 -8.99
C TYR A 72 8.00 -2.56 -9.45
N PRO A 73 7.16 -3.52 -9.01
CA PRO A 73 7.23 -4.90 -9.50
C PRO A 73 7.06 -5.02 -11.00
N ALA A 74 6.11 -4.28 -11.58
CA ALA A 74 5.85 -4.35 -13.01
C ALA A 74 7.02 -3.77 -13.83
N LEU A 75 7.69 -2.72 -13.32
CA LEU A 75 8.92 -2.19 -13.91
C LEU A 75 10.03 -3.24 -13.88
N LEU A 76 10.25 -3.86 -12.72
CA LEU A 76 11.30 -4.86 -12.52
C LEU A 76 11.07 -6.07 -13.45
N ILE A 77 9.85 -6.61 -13.50
CA ILE A 77 9.52 -7.72 -14.41
C ILE A 77 9.68 -7.28 -15.87
N SER A 78 9.29 -6.05 -16.23
CA SER A 78 9.47 -5.54 -17.59
C SER A 78 10.94 -5.49 -18.00
N VAL A 79 11.83 -4.99 -17.12
CA VAL A 79 13.27 -4.93 -17.37
C VAL A 79 13.85 -6.34 -17.54
N VAL A 80 13.49 -7.27 -16.64
CA VAL A 80 13.98 -8.66 -16.67
C VAL A 80 13.51 -9.41 -17.91
N LYS A 81 12.21 -9.31 -18.26
CA LYS A 81 11.64 -10.09 -19.38
C LYS A 81 11.92 -9.49 -20.75
N LYS A 82 12.17 -8.18 -20.83
CA LYS A 82 12.44 -7.46 -22.08
C LYS A 82 13.36 -6.29 -21.78
N GLY A 83 14.68 -6.50 -21.83
CA GLY A 83 15.68 -5.45 -21.63
C GLY A 83 15.59 -4.25 -22.59
N HIS A 84 14.69 -4.24 -23.58
CA HIS A 84 14.61 -3.23 -24.66
C HIS A 84 13.17 -2.72 -24.94
N VAL A 85 12.28 -2.62 -23.95
CA VAL A 85 10.94 -2.05 -24.21
C VAL A 85 11.04 -0.52 -24.36
N LYS A 86 10.85 0.00 -25.57
CA LYS A 86 10.51 1.42 -25.79
C LYS A 86 9.30 1.75 -24.94
N ALA A 87 9.42 2.70 -24.00
CA ALA A 87 8.37 3.11 -23.05
C ALA A 87 6.96 3.09 -23.70
N PRO A 88 6.18 2.01 -23.50
CA PRO A 88 4.86 1.89 -24.09
C PRO A 88 3.97 3.05 -23.65
N ARG A 89 2.97 3.43 -24.45
CA ARG A 89 1.96 4.46 -24.07
C ARG A 89 1.34 4.22 -22.68
N HIS A 90 1.36 2.97 -22.19
CA HIS A 90 0.88 2.60 -20.86
C HIS A 90 1.80 3.07 -19.72
N PHE A 91 3.10 3.16 -19.94
CA PHE A 91 4.02 3.76 -18.97
C PHE A 91 3.72 5.24 -18.77
N GLN A 92 3.43 5.97 -19.85
CA GLN A 92 3.00 7.36 -19.71
C GLN A 92 1.71 7.47 -18.88
N LYS A 93 0.75 6.54 -19.04
CA LYS A 93 -0.46 6.52 -18.21
C LYS A 93 -0.14 6.25 -16.74
N MET A 94 0.74 5.29 -16.44
CA MET A 94 1.19 5.02 -15.07
C MET A 94 1.90 6.24 -14.46
N ILE A 95 2.82 6.87 -15.20
CA ILE A 95 3.53 8.08 -14.78
C ILE A 95 2.54 9.21 -14.52
N ASN A 96 1.60 9.46 -15.43
CA ASN A 96 0.59 10.50 -15.25
C ASN A 96 -0.28 10.24 -14.01
N SER A 97 -0.75 9.01 -13.81
CA SER A 97 -1.54 8.65 -12.62
C SER A 97 -0.71 8.76 -11.33
N LEU A 98 0.58 8.39 -11.36
CA LEU A 98 1.49 8.54 -10.23
C LEU A 98 1.72 10.03 -9.92
N ASN A 99 1.93 10.86 -10.93
CA ASN A 99 2.11 12.31 -10.76
C ASN A 99 0.88 12.95 -10.12
N ILE A 100 -0.34 12.55 -10.53
CA ILE A 100 -1.57 13.03 -9.89
C ILE A 100 -1.65 12.54 -8.44
N LEU A 101 -1.31 11.27 -8.17
CA LEU A 101 -1.30 10.72 -6.82
C LEU A 101 -0.31 11.45 -5.90
N ILE A 102 0.90 11.74 -6.37
CA ILE A 102 1.90 12.51 -5.63
C ILE A 102 1.38 13.93 -5.37
N ARG A 103 0.75 14.58 -6.36
CA ARG A 103 0.11 15.90 -6.18
C ARG A 103 -1.01 15.88 -5.14
N GLN A 104 -1.75 14.77 -5.03
CA GLN A 104 -2.73 14.57 -3.96
C GLN A 104 -2.01 14.43 -2.62
N ALA A 105 -1.03 13.53 -2.51
CA ALA A 105 -0.30 13.23 -1.28
C ALA A 105 0.49 14.41 -0.69
N LEU A 106 0.95 15.35 -1.53
CA LEU A 106 1.72 16.51 -1.09
C LEU A 106 0.86 17.70 -0.66
N ASN A 107 -0.46 17.65 -0.83
CA ASN A 107 -1.38 18.73 -0.49
C ASN A 107 -2.41 18.25 0.55
N ARG A 108 -2.18 18.64 1.80
CA ARG A 108 -3.03 18.25 2.94
C ARG A 108 -4.50 18.64 2.76
N GLU A 109 -4.79 19.81 2.23
CA GLU A 109 -6.18 20.26 1.98
C GLU A 109 -6.85 19.36 0.95
N LYS A 110 -6.17 19.04 -0.16
CA LYS A 110 -6.68 18.11 -1.16
C LYS A 110 -6.89 16.70 -0.59
N ILE A 111 -6.00 16.23 0.29
CA ILE A 111 -6.18 14.93 0.96
C ILE A 111 -7.46 14.95 1.81
N ILE A 112 -7.69 16.01 2.56
CA ILE A 112 -8.85 16.10 3.45
C ILE A 112 -10.14 16.24 2.63
N GLU A 113 -10.19 17.21 1.71
CA GLU A 113 -11.40 17.57 0.97
C GLU A 113 -11.74 16.57 -0.14
N LYS A 114 -10.78 16.17 -0.96
CA LYS A 114 -11.06 15.32 -2.13
C LYS A 114 -11.14 13.86 -1.78
N LEU A 115 -10.24 13.39 -0.92
CA LEU A 115 -10.17 11.97 -0.59
C LEU A 115 -11.15 11.59 0.53
N GLY A 116 -11.46 12.51 1.45
CA GLY A 116 -12.45 12.28 2.52
C GLY A 116 -12.15 10.99 3.29
N HIS A 117 -13.18 10.17 3.52
CA HIS A 117 -13.07 8.89 4.21
C HIS A 117 -12.64 7.71 3.31
N ASP A 118 -12.51 7.93 1.99
CA ASP A 118 -12.16 6.88 1.02
C ASP A 118 -10.89 7.22 0.22
N PRO A 119 -9.71 7.27 0.88
CA PRO A 119 -8.46 7.59 0.19
C PRO A 119 -8.05 6.57 -0.86
N MET A 120 -8.58 5.35 -0.82
CA MET A 120 -8.26 4.31 -1.79
C MET A 120 -9.12 4.37 -3.05
N GLY A 121 -10.43 4.59 -2.90
CA GLY A 121 -11.32 4.71 -4.06
C GLY A 121 -11.28 6.07 -4.74
N ARG A 122 -11.02 7.16 -4.00
CA ARG A 122 -11.05 8.54 -4.53
C ARG A 122 -9.70 9.08 -5.00
N SER A 123 -8.61 8.35 -4.79
CA SER A 123 -7.28 8.70 -5.30
C SER A 123 -7.00 8.07 -6.67
N GLN A 124 -5.78 8.23 -7.20
CA GLN A 124 -5.40 7.58 -8.47
C GLN A 124 -4.88 6.15 -8.31
N ILE A 125 -4.93 5.57 -7.11
CA ILE A 125 -4.57 4.16 -6.90
C ILE A 125 -5.35 3.20 -7.83
N PRO A 126 -6.68 3.34 -8.03
CA PRO A 126 -7.40 2.43 -8.93
C PRO A 126 -7.01 2.62 -10.39
N ASP A 127 -6.65 3.83 -10.82
CA ASP A 127 -6.13 4.09 -12.17
C ASP A 127 -4.73 3.48 -12.35
N LEU A 128 -3.86 3.65 -11.35
CA LEU A 128 -2.53 3.05 -11.31
C LEU A 128 -2.61 1.54 -11.41
N LEU A 129 -3.42 0.88 -10.58
CA LEU A 129 -3.61 -0.57 -10.63
C LEU A 129 -4.09 -1.04 -12.01
N SER A 130 -5.04 -0.33 -12.62
CA SER A 130 -5.53 -0.64 -13.97
C SER A 130 -4.45 -0.48 -15.04
N ALA A 131 -3.63 0.57 -14.94
CA ALA A 131 -2.54 0.83 -15.86
C ALA A 131 -1.41 -0.20 -15.71
N THR A 132 -1.04 -0.54 -14.47
CA THR A 132 -0.08 -1.60 -14.15
C THR A 132 -0.56 -2.96 -14.64
N ALA A 133 -1.84 -3.29 -14.47
CA ALA A 133 -2.40 -4.54 -15.00
C ALA A 133 -2.20 -4.66 -16.51
N LYS A 134 -2.43 -3.58 -17.28
CA LYS A 134 -2.21 -3.58 -18.73
C LYS A 134 -0.75 -3.78 -19.11
N LEU A 135 0.18 -3.24 -18.32
CA LEU A 135 1.60 -3.52 -18.52
C LEU A 135 1.90 -5.02 -18.28
N LEU A 136 1.39 -5.56 -17.17
CA LEU A 136 1.56 -6.98 -16.82
C LEU A 136 1.06 -7.91 -17.94
N GLU A 137 -0.09 -7.60 -18.56
CA GLU A 137 -0.57 -8.35 -19.74
C GLU A 137 0.42 -8.33 -20.91
N GLN A 138 1.03 -7.17 -21.20
CA GLN A 138 1.97 -7.00 -22.32
C GLN A 138 3.27 -7.78 -22.12
N ILE A 139 3.71 -7.95 -20.87
CA ILE A 139 4.87 -8.76 -20.50
C ILE A 139 4.48 -10.23 -20.20
N ARG A 140 3.24 -10.61 -20.57
CA ARG A 140 2.66 -11.96 -20.47
C ARG A 140 2.47 -12.47 -19.04
N GLU A 141 2.38 -11.56 -18.07
CA GLU A 141 2.02 -11.85 -16.67
C GLU A 141 0.51 -11.82 -16.44
N LYS A 142 -0.22 -12.74 -17.08
CA LYS A 142 -1.68 -12.74 -17.08
C LYS A 142 -2.29 -12.88 -15.68
N HIS A 143 -1.70 -13.74 -14.83
CA HIS A 143 -2.26 -14.00 -13.51
C HIS A 143 -2.18 -12.78 -12.59
N LEU A 144 -1.01 -12.13 -12.53
CA LEU A 144 -0.82 -10.88 -11.79
C LEU A 144 -1.66 -9.74 -12.37
N ALA A 145 -1.78 -9.65 -13.70
CA ALA A 145 -2.65 -8.65 -14.32
C ALA A 145 -4.11 -8.78 -13.86
N GLU A 146 -4.66 -9.99 -13.78
CA GLU A 146 -6.03 -10.22 -13.31
C GLU A 146 -6.22 -9.82 -11.84
N ILE A 147 -5.21 -10.00 -10.99
CA ILE A 147 -5.26 -9.55 -9.60
C ILE A 147 -5.31 -8.02 -9.52
N TYR A 148 -4.42 -7.33 -10.24
CA TYR A 148 -4.41 -5.86 -10.27
C TYR A 148 -5.70 -5.28 -10.87
N LYS A 149 -6.30 -5.93 -11.87
CA LYS A 149 -7.64 -5.56 -12.38
C LYS A 149 -8.72 -5.73 -11.32
N SER A 150 -8.70 -6.86 -10.60
CA SER A 150 -9.70 -7.18 -9.57
C SER A 150 -9.60 -6.18 -8.41
N LEU A 151 -8.38 -5.84 -7.98
CA LEU A 151 -8.11 -4.77 -7.02
C LEU A 151 -8.62 -3.41 -7.51
N SER A 152 -8.25 -3.02 -8.73
CA SER A 152 -8.72 -1.75 -9.33
C SER A 152 -10.25 -1.68 -9.37
N LYS A 153 -10.91 -2.77 -9.75
CA LYS A 153 -12.38 -2.84 -9.79
C LYS A 153 -12.97 -2.66 -8.39
N TYR A 154 -12.49 -3.42 -7.40
CA TYR A 154 -12.97 -3.34 -6.02
C TYR A 154 -12.81 -1.93 -5.43
N LEU A 155 -11.66 -1.29 -5.64
CA LEU A 155 -11.45 0.08 -5.16
C LEU A 155 -12.31 1.13 -5.88
N ARG A 156 -12.75 0.89 -7.11
CA ARG A 156 -13.68 1.79 -7.83
C ARG A 156 -15.13 1.63 -7.43
N GLU A 157 -15.50 0.47 -6.88
CA GLU A 157 -16.85 0.27 -6.36
C GLU A 157 -17.12 1.34 -5.30
N SER A 158 -18.37 1.82 -5.26
CA SER A 158 -18.80 2.74 -4.21
C SER A 158 -18.65 2.06 -2.83
N ALA A 159 -18.34 2.83 -1.79
CA ALA A 159 -17.99 2.26 -0.48
C ALA A 159 -19.09 1.34 0.09
N ASN A 160 -20.36 1.58 -0.25
CA ASN A 160 -21.49 0.72 0.15
C ASN A 160 -21.64 -0.59 -0.63
N GLN A 161 -20.88 -0.79 -1.72
CA GLN A 161 -20.88 -2.01 -2.53
C GLN A 161 -19.69 -2.95 -2.25
N ARG A 162 -18.73 -2.48 -1.45
CA ARG A 162 -17.57 -3.23 -1.01
C ARG A 162 -17.97 -4.11 0.17
N SER A 163 -17.79 -5.43 0.05
CA SER A 163 -18.08 -6.40 1.10
C SER A 163 -16.81 -7.08 1.57
N TYR A 164 -16.85 -7.58 2.81
CA TYR A 164 -15.71 -8.28 3.38
C TYR A 164 -15.39 -9.57 2.61
N ASP A 165 -16.39 -10.30 2.12
CA ASP A 165 -16.19 -11.50 1.28
C ASP A 165 -15.34 -11.24 0.04
N LYS A 166 -15.61 -10.13 -0.68
CA LYS A 166 -14.82 -9.74 -1.87
C LYS A 166 -13.39 -9.38 -1.48
N LEU A 167 -13.22 -8.67 -0.35
CA LEU A 167 -11.91 -8.38 0.21
C LEU A 167 -11.15 -9.67 0.50
N LEU A 168 -11.78 -10.64 1.17
CA LEU A 168 -11.15 -11.91 1.53
C LEU A 168 -10.76 -12.74 0.31
N GLU A 169 -11.60 -12.76 -0.73
CA GLU A 169 -11.26 -13.39 -2.01
C GLU A 169 -10.00 -12.75 -2.63
N LEU A 170 -9.93 -11.41 -2.66
CA LEU A 170 -8.78 -10.69 -3.18
C LEU A 170 -7.51 -11.00 -2.39
N ARG A 171 -7.57 -10.99 -1.05
CA ARG A 171 -6.44 -11.34 -0.18
C ARG A 171 -5.90 -12.74 -0.50
N LYS A 172 -6.78 -13.74 -0.58
CA LYS A 172 -6.40 -15.12 -0.93
C LYS A 172 -5.72 -15.21 -2.30
N ARG A 173 -6.24 -14.50 -3.30
CA ARG A 173 -5.65 -14.48 -4.65
C ARG A 173 -4.28 -13.80 -4.68
N ILE A 174 -4.08 -12.73 -3.91
CA ILE A 174 -2.79 -12.03 -3.79
C ILE A 174 -1.74 -12.95 -3.16
N ILE A 175 -2.07 -13.60 -2.04
CA ILE A 175 -1.17 -14.55 -1.35
C ILE A 175 -0.75 -15.70 -2.28
N ALA A 176 -1.67 -16.18 -3.13
CA ALA A 176 -1.36 -17.25 -4.06
C ALA A 176 -0.44 -16.81 -5.22
N ALA A 177 -0.46 -15.54 -5.60
CA ALA A 177 0.23 -15.06 -6.79
C ALA A 177 1.55 -14.34 -6.51
N VAL A 178 1.63 -13.64 -5.39
CA VAL A 178 2.84 -12.95 -4.93
C VAL A 178 3.65 -13.94 -4.10
N GLN A 179 4.29 -14.87 -4.81
CA GLN A 179 5.24 -15.85 -4.24
C GLN A 179 6.59 -15.65 -4.92
N PHE A 180 7.32 -14.58 -4.55
CA PHE A 180 8.63 -14.29 -5.12
C PHE A 180 9.64 -15.41 -4.85
N LYS A 181 9.40 -16.24 -3.82
CA LYS A 181 10.19 -17.41 -3.47
C LYS A 181 10.40 -18.40 -4.62
N ASP A 182 9.39 -18.68 -5.45
CA ASP A 182 9.52 -19.65 -6.54
C ASP A 182 10.28 -19.06 -7.74
N ALA A 183 10.06 -17.79 -8.06
CA ALA A 183 10.85 -17.06 -9.05
C ALA A 183 12.33 -16.98 -8.63
N TYR A 184 12.59 -16.84 -7.33
CA TYR A 184 13.94 -16.82 -6.77
C TYR A 184 14.65 -18.16 -6.81
N LYS A 185 13.98 -19.27 -6.47
CA LYS A 185 14.58 -20.61 -6.60
C LYS A 185 15.06 -20.84 -8.04
N GLN A 186 14.27 -20.42 -9.02
CA GLN A 186 14.68 -20.50 -10.43
C GLN A 186 15.87 -19.58 -10.73
N LEU A 187 15.89 -18.36 -10.19
CA LEU A 187 17.01 -17.44 -10.35
C LEU A 187 18.31 -17.98 -9.72
N LEU A 188 18.24 -18.55 -8.51
CA LEU A 188 19.39 -19.19 -7.85
C LEU A 188 19.93 -20.35 -8.66
N ASP A 189 19.06 -21.24 -9.13
CA ASP A 189 19.47 -22.39 -9.95
C ASP A 189 20.18 -21.94 -11.24
N ILE A 190 19.69 -20.85 -11.85
CA ILE A 190 20.36 -20.21 -12.99
C ILE A 190 21.74 -19.67 -12.56
N ILE A 191 21.83 -18.90 -11.48
CA ILE A 191 23.08 -18.33 -10.97
C ILE A 191 24.11 -19.43 -10.64
N GLU A 192 23.71 -20.49 -9.94
CA GLU A 192 24.57 -21.61 -9.57
C GLU A 192 25.15 -22.30 -10.81
N LYS A 193 24.29 -22.63 -11.78
CA LYS A 193 24.72 -23.26 -13.03
C LYS A 193 25.64 -22.34 -13.86
N CYS A 194 25.41 -21.03 -13.79
CA CYS A 194 26.19 -20.01 -14.49
C CYS A 194 27.60 -19.90 -13.88
N ILE A 195 27.71 -19.78 -12.56
CA ILE A 195 28.96 -19.76 -11.79
C ILE A 195 29.75 -21.07 -11.97
N GLU A 196 29.06 -22.21 -11.90
CA GLU A 196 29.69 -23.52 -12.02
C GLU A 196 30.09 -23.88 -13.45
N LYS A 197 29.87 -22.96 -14.40
CA LYS A 197 30.12 -23.14 -15.83
C LYS A 197 29.41 -24.38 -16.39
N ARG A 198 28.29 -24.77 -15.77
CA ARG A 198 27.42 -25.87 -16.18
C ARG A 198 26.39 -25.43 -17.22
N MET A 199 26.22 -24.11 -17.41
CA MET A 199 25.50 -23.54 -18.53
C MET A 199 26.46 -22.97 -19.57
N GLU A 200 26.23 -23.32 -20.84
CA GLU A 200 27.01 -22.81 -21.97
C GLU A 200 26.52 -21.46 -22.52
N ASP A 201 25.57 -20.83 -21.82
CA ASP A 201 24.94 -19.58 -22.23
C ASP A 201 25.98 -18.44 -22.34
N GLU A 202 25.86 -17.62 -23.38
CA GLU A 202 26.85 -16.62 -23.75
C GLU A 202 26.97 -15.52 -22.68
N ILE A 203 25.84 -15.23 -22.00
CA ILE A 203 25.77 -14.32 -20.85
C ILE A 203 26.60 -14.86 -19.67
N CYS A 204 26.59 -16.18 -19.44
CA CYS A 204 27.35 -16.82 -18.37
C CYS A 204 28.86 -16.81 -18.63
N LYS A 205 29.24 -17.00 -19.90
CA LYS A 205 30.65 -17.00 -20.32
C LYS A 205 31.30 -15.61 -20.27
N ASN A 206 30.50 -14.55 -20.40
CA ASN A 206 30.96 -13.17 -20.49
C ASN A 206 30.62 -12.33 -19.24
N LEU A 207 30.34 -12.98 -18.10
CA LEU A 207 30.10 -12.27 -16.84
C LEU A 207 31.35 -11.45 -16.45
N PRO A 208 31.21 -10.15 -16.18
CA PRO A 208 32.31 -9.36 -15.63
C PRO A 208 32.78 -9.94 -14.29
N ASN A 209 34.09 -9.91 -14.01
CA ASN A 209 34.66 -10.43 -12.75
C ASN A 209 33.95 -9.90 -11.49
N GLU A 210 33.55 -8.62 -11.49
CA GLU A 210 32.81 -7.99 -10.39
C GLU A 210 31.43 -8.64 -10.19
N SER A 211 30.74 -8.97 -11.28
CA SER A 211 29.46 -9.68 -11.23
C SER A 211 29.65 -11.13 -10.80
N GLU A 212 30.70 -11.81 -11.28
CA GLU A 212 31.03 -13.18 -10.85
C GLU A 212 31.36 -13.26 -9.35
N LEU A 213 32.11 -12.29 -8.82
CA LEU A 213 32.38 -12.15 -7.38
C LEU A 213 31.09 -11.91 -6.58
N LEU A 214 30.22 -11.01 -7.05
CA LEU A 214 28.95 -10.71 -6.41
C LEU A 214 28.02 -11.92 -6.40
N LEU A 215 27.89 -12.61 -7.53
CA LEU A 215 27.07 -13.82 -7.66
C LEU A 215 27.62 -14.97 -6.80
N ASN A 216 28.94 -15.14 -6.72
CA ASN A 216 29.58 -16.10 -5.81
C ASN A 216 29.27 -15.79 -4.33
N PHE A 217 29.33 -14.53 -3.93
CA PHE A 217 28.94 -14.13 -2.56
C PHE A 217 27.50 -14.54 -2.23
N TYR A 218 26.57 -14.31 -3.17
CA TYR A 218 25.17 -14.68 -2.97
C TYR A 218 24.94 -16.20 -3.03
N LYS A 219 25.70 -16.93 -3.84
CA LYS A 219 25.71 -18.40 -3.87
C LYS A 219 26.11 -18.99 -2.52
N GLU A 220 27.13 -18.42 -1.87
CA GLU A 220 27.58 -18.89 -0.54
C GLU A 220 26.64 -18.46 0.60
N LYS A 221 25.79 -17.46 0.37
CA LYS A 221 24.87 -16.89 1.37
C LYS A 221 23.43 -16.81 0.85
N PRO A 222 22.82 -17.93 0.45
CA PRO A 222 21.47 -17.93 -0.11
C PRO A 222 20.43 -17.42 0.90
N TYR A 223 20.69 -17.60 2.21
CA TYR A 223 19.83 -17.10 3.28
C TYR A 223 19.63 -15.57 3.25
N LEU A 224 20.60 -14.79 2.77
CA LEU A 224 20.47 -13.33 2.69
C LEU A 224 19.42 -12.92 1.67
N ILE A 225 19.39 -13.57 0.50
CA ILE A 225 18.39 -13.26 -0.50
C ILE A 225 17.04 -13.86 -0.10
N ASP A 226 16.98 -15.06 0.48
CA ASP A 226 15.74 -15.63 1.01
C ASP A 226 15.09 -14.71 2.06
N GLN A 227 15.90 -14.08 2.94
CA GLN A 227 15.43 -13.04 3.86
C GLN A 227 14.88 -11.81 3.13
N VAL A 228 15.64 -11.23 2.20
CA VAL A 228 15.20 -10.04 1.44
C VAL A 228 13.89 -10.31 0.70
N ILE A 229 13.75 -11.49 0.10
CA ILE A 229 12.56 -11.87 -0.65
C ILE A 229 11.39 -12.13 0.26
N THR A 230 11.60 -12.80 1.39
CA THR A 230 10.56 -12.99 2.41
C THR A 230 10.06 -11.64 2.93
N MET A 231 10.96 -10.68 3.17
CA MET A 231 10.59 -9.32 3.56
C MET A 231 9.79 -8.60 2.47
N LEU A 232 10.15 -8.79 1.19
CA LEU A 232 9.39 -8.23 0.08
C LEU A 232 7.99 -8.87 -0.03
N ASP A 233 7.90 -10.20 0.02
CA ASP A 233 6.62 -10.93 -0.01
C ASP A 233 5.68 -10.43 1.10
N LEU A 234 6.18 -10.36 2.34
CA LEU A 234 5.42 -9.86 3.49
C LEU A 234 5.03 -8.39 3.30
N GLY A 235 5.96 -7.53 2.89
CA GLY A 235 5.68 -6.12 2.67
C GLY A 235 4.64 -5.87 1.57
N PHE A 236 4.62 -6.68 0.51
CA PHE A 236 3.57 -6.62 -0.51
C PHE A 236 2.21 -7.07 0.03
N GLN A 237 2.18 -8.13 0.84
CA GLN A 237 0.95 -8.59 1.48
C GLN A 237 0.39 -7.53 2.42
N GLU A 238 1.22 -6.97 3.31
CA GLU A 238 0.83 -5.91 4.23
C GLU A 238 0.34 -4.65 3.50
N LEU A 239 1.00 -4.28 2.40
CA LEU A 239 0.56 -3.20 1.52
C LEU A 239 -0.87 -3.45 1.03
N PHE A 240 -1.13 -4.60 0.40
CA PHE A 240 -2.44 -4.88 -0.18
C PHE A 240 -3.53 -5.06 0.89
N ASP A 241 -3.20 -5.67 2.02
CA ASP A 241 -4.11 -5.77 3.17
C ASP A 241 -4.47 -4.37 3.69
N SER A 242 -3.49 -3.47 3.85
CA SER A 242 -3.74 -2.08 4.26
C SER A 242 -4.66 -1.34 3.27
N LEU A 243 -4.40 -1.47 1.96
CA LEU A 243 -5.24 -0.88 0.91
C LEU A 243 -6.68 -1.41 0.97
N LEU A 244 -6.83 -2.73 1.09
CA LEU A 244 -8.12 -3.41 1.09
C LEU A 244 -8.94 -3.10 2.34
N TYR A 245 -8.35 -3.19 3.53
CA TYR A 245 -9.02 -2.85 4.78
C TYR A 245 -9.43 -1.38 4.82
N THR A 246 -8.54 -0.47 4.39
CA THR A 246 -8.89 0.96 4.29
C THR A 246 -10.08 1.16 3.37
N ALA A 247 -10.10 0.51 2.20
CA ALA A 247 -11.18 0.65 1.23
C ALA A 247 -12.51 0.06 1.74
N TYR A 248 -12.45 -1.08 2.42
CA TYR A 248 -13.62 -1.70 3.05
C TYR A 248 -14.20 -0.81 4.15
N LEU A 249 -13.34 -0.32 5.05
CA LEU A 249 -13.72 0.52 6.19
C LEU A 249 -14.09 1.96 5.84
N ALA A 250 -13.98 2.36 4.56
CA ALA A 250 -14.19 3.75 4.13
C ALA A 250 -15.58 4.31 4.54
N ARG A 251 -16.62 3.48 4.57
CA ARG A 251 -17.96 3.91 5.05
C ARG A 251 -18.15 3.74 6.55
N ALA A 252 -17.32 2.96 7.24
CA ALA A 252 -17.48 2.75 8.68
C ALA A 252 -17.32 4.06 9.47
N ALA A 253 -16.45 4.97 9.04
CA ALA A 253 -16.31 6.26 9.70
C ALA A 253 -17.59 7.11 9.64
N GLU A 254 -18.35 7.06 8.54
CA GLU A 254 -19.62 7.80 8.40
C GLU A 254 -20.77 7.04 9.08
N THR A 255 -20.86 5.72 8.86
CA THR A 255 -21.95 4.90 9.40
C THR A 255 -21.88 4.75 10.92
N ALA A 256 -20.68 4.60 11.51
CA ALA A 256 -20.52 4.41 12.95
C ALA A 256 -20.73 5.71 13.75
N ASP A 257 -20.45 6.88 13.17
CA ASP A 257 -20.57 8.18 13.84
C ASP A 257 -22.05 8.63 14.00
N TYR A 258 -22.94 8.21 13.09
CA TYR A 258 -24.35 8.59 13.10
C TYR A 258 -25.27 7.38 13.28
N ILE A 259 -25.91 7.28 14.46
CA ILE A 259 -26.94 6.26 14.74
C ILE A 259 -28.29 6.63 14.09
N VAL A 260 -28.60 7.93 13.98
CA VAL A 260 -29.86 8.42 13.42
C VAL A 260 -29.79 8.40 11.89
N GLY A 261 -30.74 7.72 11.25
CA GLY A 261 -30.85 7.65 9.78
C GLY A 261 -30.16 6.43 9.15
N ARG A 262 -29.66 5.48 9.96
CA ARG A 262 -29.14 4.20 9.46
C ARG A 262 -30.23 3.35 8.83
N GLU A 263 -29.90 2.76 7.69
CA GLU A 263 -30.73 1.77 7.01
C GLU A 263 -30.35 0.35 7.45
N GLU A 264 -31.17 -0.65 7.12
CA GLU A 264 -30.88 -2.06 7.42
C GLU A 264 -29.54 -2.52 6.83
N ILE A 265 -29.15 -1.95 5.68
CA ILE A 265 -27.87 -2.24 5.03
C ILE A 265 -26.67 -1.69 5.82
N ASP A 266 -26.85 -0.63 6.60
CA ASP A 266 -25.82 -0.08 7.49
C ASP A 266 -25.61 -0.97 8.71
N GLU A 267 -26.69 -1.43 9.35
CA GLU A 267 -26.59 -2.33 10.51
C GLU A 267 -25.96 -3.69 10.12
N LYS A 268 -26.33 -4.25 8.95
CA LYS A 268 -25.70 -5.47 8.43
C LYS A 268 -24.21 -5.29 8.16
N TYR A 269 -23.83 -4.15 7.58
CA TYR A 269 -22.43 -3.84 7.36
C TYR A 269 -21.67 -3.71 8.69
N LEU A 270 -22.22 -3.01 9.69
CA LEU A 270 -21.58 -2.91 11.00
C LEU A 270 -21.49 -4.26 11.73
N GLU A 271 -22.46 -5.15 11.54
CA GLU A 271 -22.40 -6.54 12.02
C GLU A 271 -21.23 -7.30 11.36
N GLU A 272 -21.12 -7.25 10.03
CA GLU A 272 -19.99 -7.86 9.30
C GLU A 272 -18.63 -7.29 9.78
N VAL A 273 -18.54 -5.98 10.00
CA VAL A 273 -17.32 -5.37 10.57
C VAL A 273 -17.04 -5.90 11.98
N ARG A 274 -18.05 -6.05 12.84
CA ARG A 274 -17.87 -6.58 14.21
C ARG A 274 -17.33 -8.00 14.21
N ASP A 275 -17.78 -8.84 13.28
CA ASP A 275 -17.34 -10.24 13.18
C ASP A 275 -15.88 -10.36 12.77
N HIS A 276 -15.37 -9.40 12.01
CA HIS A 276 -14.02 -9.43 11.44
C HIS A 276 -13.03 -8.43 12.06
N GLN A 277 -13.47 -7.49 12.92
CA GLN A 277 -12.62 -6.42 13.45
C GLN A 277 -11.37 -6.90 14.19
N ASN A 278 -11.40 -8.07 14.83
CA ASN A 278 -10.27 -8.58 15.60
C ASN A 278 -9.03 -8.75 14.71
N GLU A 279 -9.18 -9.28 13.49
CA GLU A 279 -8.04 -9.42 12.59
C GLU A 279 -7.48 -8.05 12.16
N MET A 280 -8.37 -7.06 11.97
CA MET A 280 -8.01 -5.72 11.52
C MET A 280 -7.26 -4.97 12.63
N ILE A 281 -7.68 -5.18 13.88
CA ILE A 281 -7.00 -4.67 15.07
C ILE A 281 -5.62 -5.31 15.21
N GLU A 282 -5.49 -6.64 15.07
CA GLU A 282 -4.19 -7.31 15.15
C GLU A 282 -3.24 -6.85 14.03
N PHE A 283 -3.73 -6.70 12.79
CA PHE A 283 -2.95 -6.10 11.71
C PHE A 283 -2.45 -4.69 12.08
N MET A 284 -3.34 -3.85 12.61
CA MET A 284 -2.98 -2.49 13.01
C MET A 284 -2.06 -2.42 14.23
N LYS A 285 -2.05 -3.43 15.12
CA LYS A 285 -1.07 -3.51 16.21
C LYS A 285 0.35 -3.57 15.66
N GLY A 286 0.61 -4.47 14.71
CA GLY A 286 1.91 -4.58 14.05
C GLY A 286 2.33 -3.29 13.35
N MET A 287 1.40 -2.68 12.59
CA MET A 287 1.66 -1.39 11.94
C MET A 287 1.94 -0.27 12.95
N ALA A 288 1.19 -0.21 14.05
CA ALA A 288 1.33 0.83 15.06
C ALA A 288 2.66 0.74 15.81
N GLU A 289 3.18 -0.46 16.07
CA GLU A 289 4.50 -0.65 16.69
C GLU A 289 5.61 -0.02 15.83
N ILE A 290 5.63 -0.32 14.54
CA ILE A 290 6.60 0.25 13.59
C ILE A 290 6.43 1.78 13.52
N ASN A 291 5.18 2.24 13.38
CA ASN A 291 4.89 3.66 13.20
C ASN A 291 5.20 4.50 14.45
N LYS A 292 5.07 3.94 15.65
CA LYS A 292 5.46 4.59 16.91
C LYS A 292 6.95 4.90 16.96
N GLU A 293 7.79 4.05 16.37
CA GLU A 293 9.22 4.31 16.24
C GLU A 293 9.51 5.35 15.14
N LEU A 294 8.82 5.27 14.00
CA LEU A 294 8.99 6.24 12.91
C LEU A 294 8.68 7.68 13.35
N VAL A 295 7.62 7.92 14.13
CA VAL A 295 7.24 9.28 14.55
C VAL A 295 8.14 9.90 15.62
N LYS A 296 8.99 9.09 16.29
CA LYS A 296 9.99 9.55 17.27
C LYS A 296 11.31 9.95 16.62
N ALA A 297 11.55 9.55 15.37
CA ALA A 297 12.75 9.89 14.63
C ALA A 297 12.63 11.31 14.05
N ASP A 298 13.08 12.32 14.81
CA ASP A 298 13.05 13.72 14.36
C ASP A 298 13.82 13.92 13.03
N GLU A 299 14.92 13.19 12.83
CA GLU A 299 15.67 13.18 11.56
C GLU A 299 14.82 12.72 10.37
N LEU A 300 13.94 11.74 10.58
CA LEU A 300 13.03 11.25 9.54
C LEU A 300 11.96 12.30 9.20
N ASP A 301 11.39 12.98 10.20
CA ASP A 301 10.42 14.06 9.94
C ASP A 301 11.05 15.21 9.15
N GLU A 302 12.29 15.57 9.48
CA GLU A 302 13.06 16.58 8.74
C GLU A 302 13.34 16.15 7.30
N PHE A 303 13.82 14.92 7.10
CA PHE A 303 14.03 14.35 5.78
C PHE A 303 12.74 14.31 4.95
N MET A 304 11.64 13.84 5.53
CA MET A 304 10.35 13.78 4.84
C MET A 304 9.84 15.19 4.49
N ALA A 305 10.02 16.18 5.36
CA ALA A 305 9.67 17.56 5.06
C ALA A 305 10.49 18.14 3.89
N GLU A 306 11.77 17.80 3.81
CA GLU A 306 12.64 18.19 2.69
C GLU A 306 12.20 17.51 1.38
N VAL A 307 11.97 16.20 1.40
CA VAL A 307 11.46 15.43 0.25
C VAL A 307 10.13 16.01 -0.24
N GLU A 308 9.19 16.29 0.68
CA GLU A 308 7.92 16.92 0.33
C GLU A 308 8.11 18.32 -0.28
N SER A 309 9.07 19.10 0.20
CA SER A 309 9.40 20.43 -0.32
C SER A 309 9.97 20.35 -1.73
N GLU A 310 10.98 19.51 -1.96
CA GLU A 310 11.61 19.34 -3.27
C GLU A 310 10.62 18.77 -4.30
N ALA A 311 9.83 17.77 -3.92
CA ALA A 311 8.81 17.22 -4.80
C ALA A 311 7.77 18.26 -5.22
N ARG A 312 7.36 19.18 -4.31
CA ARG A 312 6.47 20.30 -4.66
C ARG A 312 7.12 21.25 -5.66
N LYS A 313 8.41 21.58 -5.51
CA LYS A 313 9.15 22.44 -6.45
C LYS A 313 9.22 21.81 -7.85
N GLU A 314 9.55 20.53 -7.93
CA GLU A 314 9.64 19.84 -9.23
C GLU A 314 8.28 19.77 -9.93
N LEU A 315 7.20 19.46 -9.21
CA LEU A 315 5.85 19.45 -9.79
C LEU A 315 5.37 20.83 -10.26
N GLN A 316 5.82 21.92 -9.60
CA GLN A 316 5.55 23.28 -10.07
C GLN A 316 6.25 23.56 -11.40
N LYS A 317 7.54 23.24 -11.52
CA LYS A 317 8.30 23.39 -12.77
C LYS A 317 7.66 22.63 -13.93
N GLU A 318 7.19 21.40 -13.71
CA GLU A 318 6.48 20.63 -14.73
C GLU A 318 5.19 21.33 -15.18
N THR A 319 4.41 21.85 -14.22
CA THR A 319 3.14 22.55 -14.51
C THR A 319 3.36 23.82 -15.32
N GLU A 320 4.46 24.54 -15.08
CA GLU A 320 4.84 25.74 -15.82
C GLU A 320 5.29 25.41 -17.26
N LYS A 321 6.08 24.33 -17.44
CA LYS A 321 6.50 23.83 -18.76
C LYS A 321 5.31 23.35 -19.61
N GLU A 322 4.31 22.70 -19.01
CA GLU A 322 3.10 22.29 -19.72
C GLU A 322 2.26 23.49 -20.19
N LYS A 323 2.23 24.58 -19.42
CA LYS A 323 1.53 25.81 -19.81
C LYS A 323 2.26 26.55 -20.94
N SER A 324 3.59 26.60 -20.90
CA SER A 324 4.38 27.26 -21.94
C SER A 324 4.37 26.53 -23.29
N ASN A 325 4.21 25.20 -23.29
CA ASN A 325 4.14 24.42 -24.53
C ASN A 325 2.75 24.42 -25.18
N ASN A 326 1.72 24.88 -24.47
CA ASN A 326 0.34 24.98 -24.95
C ASN A 326 -0.06 26.44 -25.26
N SER A 327 0.89 27.39 -25.24
CA SER A 327 0.73 28.80 -25.59
C SER A 327 1.40 29.09 -26.93
#